data_AF-C3MX58-F1
#
_entry.id   AF-C3MX58-F1
#
_cell.length_a   1.000
_cell.length_b   1.000
_cell.length_c   1.000
_cell.angle_alpha   90.00
_cell.angle_beta   90.00
_cell.angle_gamma   90.00
#
_symmetry.space_group_name_H-M   'P 1'
#
loop_
_entity.id
_entity.type
_entity.pdbx_description
1 polymer ?
#
loop_
_entity_poly.entity_id
_entity_poly.type
_entity_poly.pdbx_seq_one_letter_code
_entity_poly.pdbx_strand_id
1 'polypeptide(L)'
;MNISSQNKIYTLKRNLILEYCKTPKSFTELRDLTGMSDAGLSKALNDLIKKGYLQKTSDGKYVITDKVMQSYKERIVNRIWFKYQGISDEKIEKIADLLKDEGEFYILASKGKDKTDDLTLLLQYLFLLTYEIEGSKELKVTQ
;
A
#
# COMPACT_ATOMS: atom_id res chain seq x y z
N MET A 1 -22.64 -13.61 -9.39
CA MET A 1 -21.67 -13.37 -8.30
C MET A 1 -22.41 -13.02 -7.03
N ASN A 2 -22.06 -13.60 -5.88
CA ASN A 2 -22.68 -13.31 -4.58
C ASN A 2 -22.26 -11.91 -4.08
N ILE A 3 -23.18 -11.18 -3.45
CA ILE A 3 -22.99 -9.85 -2.83
C ILE A 3 -21.79 -9.85 -1.86
N SER A 4 -21.55 -10.96 -1.15
CA SER A 4 -20.40 -11.09 -0.25
C SER A 4 -19.05 -10.99 -0.98
N SER A 5 -18.95 -11.50 -2.21
CA SER A 5 -17.72 -11.46 -3.01
C SER A 5 -17.48 -10.08 -3.60
N GLN A 6 -18.53 -9.37 -4.00
CA GLN A 6 -18.42 -7.99 -4.50
C GLN A 6 -17.96 -7.02 -3.40
N ASN A 7 -18.47 -7.19 -2.18
CA ASN A 7 -18.03 -6.39 -1.02
C ASN A 7 -16.55 -6.62 -0.69
N LYS A 8 -16.06 -7.87 -0.79
CA LYS A 8 -14.64 -8.19 -0.57
C LYS A 8 -13.73 -7.53 -1.60
N ILE A 9 -14.07 -7.62 -2.89
CA ILE A 9 -13.30 -6.99 -3.97
C ILE A 9 -13.28 -5.47 -3.80
N TYR A 10 -14.40 -4.86 -3.39
CA TYR A 10 -14.46 -3.42 -3.12
C TYR A 10 -13.52 -3.00 -1.98
N THR A 11 -13.50 -3.74 -0.87
CA THR A 11 -12.60 -3.46 0.27
C THR A 11 -11.13 -3.56 -0.14
N LEU A 12 -10.75 -4.60 -0.90
CA LEU A 12 -9.38 -4.77 -1.39
C LEU A 12 -8.95 -3.58 -2.26
N LYS A 13 -9.77 -3.20 -3.26
CA LYS A 13 -9.47 -2.08 -4.15
C LYS A 13 -9.41 -0.75 -3.40
N ARG A 14 -10.24 -0.55 -2.38
CA ARG A 14 -10.18 0.61 -1.50
C ARG A 14 -8.86 0.69 -0.71
N ASN A 15 -8.33 -0.44 -0.25
CA ASN A 15 -7.05 -0.47 0.44
C ASN A 15 -5.88 -0.19 -0.53
N LEU A 16 -5.96 -0.66 -1.78
CA LEU A 16 -5.01 -0.30 -2.83
C LEU A 16 -4.99 1.20 -3.10
N ILE A 17 -6.15 1.86 -3.15
CA ILE A 17 -6.21 3.34 -3.29
C ILE A 17 -5.40 4.02 -2.18
N LEU A 18 -5.60 3.61 -0.91
CA LEU A 18 -4.87 4.20 0.22
C LEU A 18 -3.36 3.99 0.11
N GLU A 19 -2.93 2.83 -0.34
CA GLU A 19 -1.51 2.53 -0.52
C GLU A 19 -0.89 3.40 -1.62
N TYR A 20 -1.52 3.48 -2.79
CA TYR A 20 -0.99 4.28 -3.90
C TYR A 20 -1.02 5.78 -3.60
N CYS A 21 -2.02 6.25 -2.84
CA CYS A 21 -2.14 7.64 -2.40
C CYS A 21 -1.15 8.05 -1.28
N LYS A 22 -0.21 7.19 -0.86
CA LYS A 22 0.96 7.63 -0.07
C LYS A 22 1.78 8.69 -0.80
N THR A 23 1.71 8.69 -2.13
CA THR A 23 2.15 9.79 -2.99
C THR A 23 0.92 10.38 -3.71
N PRO A 24 0.89 11.66 -4.07
CA PRO A 24 -0.26 12.23 -4.77
C PRO A 24 -0.56 11.51 -6.08
N LYS A 25 -1.80 11.03 -6.26
CA LYS A 25 -2.26 10.31 -7.47
C LYS A 25 -3.48 10.95 -8.10
N SER A 26 -3.49 11.03 -9.43
CA SER A 26 -4.67 11.46 -10.19
C SER A 26 -5.76 10.38 -10.21
N PHE A 27 -6.98 10.77 -10.59
CA PHE A 27 -8.08 9.83 -10.76
C PHE A 27 -7.74 8.75 -11.81
N THR A 28 -7.15 9.15 -12.93
CA THR A 28 -6.77 8.25 -14.03
C THR A 28 -5.74 7.22 -13.56
N GLU A 29 -4.67 7.66 -12.88
CA GLU A 29 -3.68 6.73 -12.32
C GLU A 29 -4.33 5.72 -11.37
N LEU A 30 -5.21 6.18 -10.47
CA LEU A 30 -5.87 5.27 -9.52
C LEU A 30 -6.81 4.29 -10.21
N ARG A 31 -7.50 4.72 -11.26
CA ARG A 31 -8.35 3.84 -12.06
C ARG A 31 -7.53 2.72 -12.69
N ASP A 32 -6.41 3.08 -13.31
CA ASP A 32 -5.56 2.13 -14.03
C ASP A 32 -4.88 1.16 -13.04
N LEU A 33 -4.42 1.67 -11.88
CA LEU A 33 -3.79 0.87 -10.82
C LEU A 33 -4.77 -0.09 -10.11
N THR A 34 -6.03 0.28 -9.97
CA THR A 34 -7.03 -0.50 -9.21
C THR A 34 -7.99 -1.31 -10.09
N GLY A 35 -8.02 -1.03 -11.40
CA GLY A 35 -8.97 -1.58 -12.36
C GLY A 35 -10.43 -1.34 -11.94
N MET A 36 -10.72 -0.26 -11.23
CA MET A 36 -12.09 0.12 -10.87
C MET A 36 -12.80 0.80 -12.03
N SER A 37 -14.13 0.66 -12.11
CA SER A 37 -14.93 1.52 -12.99
C SER A 37 -14.96 2.95 -12.45
N ASP A 38 -15.18 3.94 -13.31
CA ASP A 38 -15.21 5.35 -12.93
C ASP A 38 -16.22 5.63 -11.80
N ALA A 39 -17.41 5.02 -11.87
CA ALA A 39 -18.43 5.14 -10.83
C ALA A 39 -18.00 4.48 -9.51
N GLY A 40 -17.37 3.31 -9.57
CA GLY A 40 -16.87 2.60 -8.41
C GLY A 40 -15.72 3.36 -7.71
N LEU A 41 -14.78 3.88 -8.51
CA LEU A 41 -13.66 4.66 -8.00
C LEU A 41 -14.12 5.97 -7.38
N SER A 42 -15.04 6.69 -8.05
CA SER A 42 -15.62 7.94 -7.52
C SER A 42 -16.30 7.72 -6.17
N LYS A 43 -17.09 6.64 -6.05
CA LYS A 43 -17.71 6.25 -4.78
C LYS A 43 -16.68 5.99 -3.70
N ALA A 44 -15.65 5.18 -3.99
CA ALA A 44 -14.60 4.85 -3.04
C ALA A 44 -13.80 6.08 -2.59
N LEU A 45 -13.44 6.97 -3.52
CA LEU A 45 -12.71 8.20 -3.21
C LEU A 45 -13.55 9.14 -2.32
N ASN A 46 -14.83 9.33 -2.65
CA ASN A 46 -15.73 10.14 -1.83
C ASN A 46 -15.90 9.57 -0.41
N ASP A 47 -16.06 8.25 -0.29
CA ASP A 47 -16.15 7.58 1.02
C ASP A 47 -14.87 7.78 1.84
N LEU A 48 -13.69 7.67 1.19
CA LEU A 48 -12.39 7.86 1.82
C LEU A 48 -12.15 9.30 2.27
N ILE A 49 -12.51 10.28 1.44
CA ILE A 49 -12.44 11.70 1.78
C ILE A 49 -13.36 12.03 2.94
N LYS A 50 -14.63 11.57 2.89
CA LYS A 50 -15.61 11.79 3.96
C LYS A 50 -15.15 11.21 5.30
N LYS A 51 -14.43 10.09 5.28
CA LYS A 51 -13.83 9.47 6.49
C LYS A 51 -12.54 10.18 6.95
N GLY A 52 -12.05 11.15 6.19
CA GLY A 52 -10.84 11.91 6.44
C GLY A 52 -9.56 11.11 6.21
N TYR A 53 -9.59 10.09 5.34
CA TYR A 53 -8.43 9.25 5.01
C TYR A 53 -7.68 9.72 3.77
N LEU A 54 -8.37 10.42 2.87
CA LEU A 54 -7.78 11.10 1.73
C LEU A 54 -8.14 12.58 1.78
N GLN A 55 -7.29 13.38 1.16
CA GLN A 55 -7.60 14.75 0.79
C GLN A 55 -7.32 14.95 -0.70
N LYS A 56 -8.04 15.90 -1.31
CA LYS A 56 -7.78 16.33 -2.69
C LYS A 56 -6.86 17.54 -2.66
N THR A 57 -5.76 17.48 -3.39
CA THR A 57 -4.81 18.58 -3.54
C THR A 57 -5.36 19.64 -4.50
N SER A 58 -4.77 20.83 -4.49
CA SER A 58 -5.18 21.94 -5.36
C SER A 58 -5.03 21.62 -6.86
N ASP A 59 -4.06 20.78 -7.25
CA ASP A 59 -3.87 20.27 -8.61
C ASP A 59 -4.80 19.09 -8.96
N GLY A 60 -5.75 18.75 -8.08
CA GLY A 60 -6.80 17.76 -8.33
C GLY A 60 -6.40 16.31 -8.08
N LYS A 61 -5.21 16.04 -7.53
CA LYS A 61 -4.77 14.70 -7.11
C LYS A 61 -5.31 14.33 -5.73
N TYR A 62 -5.15 13.07 -5.36
CA TYR A 62 -5.55 12.50 -4.08
C TYR A 62 -4.31 12.07 -3.31
N VAL A 63 -4.25 12.40 -2.02
CA VAL A 63 -3.15 12.01 -1.13
C VAL A 63 -3.71 11.57 0.22
N ILE A 64 -3.05 10.61 0.85
CA ILE A 64 -3.39 10.10 2.16
C ILE A 64 -3.22 11.18 3.23
N THR A 65 -4.05 11.15 4.27
CA THR A 65 -3.93 12.03 5.43
C THR A 65 -3.11 11.35 6.54
N ASP A 66 -2.54 12.16 7.43
CA ASP A 66 -1.76 11.66 8.59
C ASP A 66 -2.59 10.74 9.50
N LYS A 67 -3.92 10.90 9.50
CA LYS A 67 -4.87 10.06 10.24
C LYS A 67 -4.73 8.58 9.90
N VAL A 68 -4.39 8.24 8.66
CA VAL A 68 -4.21 6.84 8.24
C VAL A 68 -2.81 6.35 8.60
N MET A 69 -1.80 7.20 8.51
CA MET A 69 -0.41 6.82 8.78
C MET A 69 -0.19 6.44 10.25
N GLN A 70 -0.90 7.09 11.17
CA GLN A 70 -0.77 6.83 12.62
C GLN A 70 -1.36 5.48 13.08
N SER A 71 -2.08 4.74 12.22
CA SER A 71 -2.80 3.54 12.63
C SER A 71 -2.09 2.21 12.32
N TYR A 72 -0.91 2.26 11.69
CA TYR A 72 -0.13 1.09 11.31
C TYR A 72 1.09 0.95 12.22
N LYS A 73 1.40 -0.30 12.60
CA LYS A 73 2.70 -0.69 13.14
C LYS A 73 3.64 -0.99 11.98
N GLU A 74 4.93 -0.78 12.20
CA GLU A 74 5.97 -1.15 11.24
C GLU A 74 7.05 -1.98 11.96
N ARG A 75 7.56 -3.03 11.30
CA ARG A 75 8.69 -3.83 11.79
C ARG A 75 9.41 -4.53 10.65
N ILE A 76 10.66 -4.91 10.90
CA ILE A 76 11.43 -5.79 10.02
C ILE A 76 11.64 -7.11 10.76
N VAL A 77 11.27 -8.23 10.15
CA VAL A 77 11.45 -9.59 10.67
C VAL A 77 11.95 -10.46 9.53
N ASN A 78 13.00 -11.26 9.73
CA ASN A 78 13.59 -12.12 8.69
C ASN A 78 13.85 -11.40 7.35
N ARG A 79 14.36 -10.16 7.39
CA ARG A 79 14.60 -9.29 6.21
C ARG A 79 13.34 -8.89 5.43
N ILE A 80 12.16 -9.11 6.00
CA ILE A 80 10.87 -8.71 5.44
C ILE A 80 10.38 -7.46 6.18
N TRP A 81 10.04 -6.41 5.45
CA TRP A 81 9.44 -5.21 6.02
C TRP A 81 7.92 -5.35 6.07
N PHE A 82 7.38 -5.39 7.28
CA PHE A 82 5.95 -5.37 7.55
C PHE A 82 5.45 -3.98 7.91
N LYS A 83 4.37 -3.57 7.26
CA LYS A 83 3.48 -2.48 7.71
C LYS A 83 2.10 -3.07 7.96
N TYR A 84 1.60 -3.01 9.19
CA TYR A 84 0.40 -3.77 9.53
C TYR A 84 -0.51 -3.14 10.57
N GLN A 85 -1.80 -3.46 10.49
CA GLN A 85 -2.85 -2.98 11.40
C GLN A 85 -3.86 -4.08 11.68
N GLY A 86 -4.28 -4.22 12.95
CA GLY A 86 -5.33 -5.17 13.34
C GLY A 86 -4.89 -6.64 13.31
N ILE A 87 -3.59 -6.89 13.20
CA ILE A 87 -2.96 -8.21 13.20
C ILE A 87 -1.98 -8.23 14.38
N SER A 88 -1.94 -9.34 15.11
CA SER A 88 -1.02 -9.50 16.24
C SER A 88 0.40 -9.74 15.76
N ASP A 89 1.36 -9.30 16.57
CA ASP A 89 2.78 -9.45 16.33
C ASP A 89 3.16 -10.93 16.11
N GLU A 90 2.62 -11.84 16.93
CA GLU A 90 2.80 -13.30 16.77
C GLU A 90 2.41 -13.82 15.37
N LYS A 91 1.35 -13.28 14.76
CA LYS A 91 0.95 -13.67 13.41
C LYS A 91 1.90 -13.12 12.35
N ILE A 92 2.49 -11.94 12.59
CA ILE A 92 3.51 -11.38 11.72
C ILE A 92 4.77 -12.25 11.76
N GLU A 93 5.21 -12.68 12.95
CA GLU A 93 6.35 -13.62 13.08
C GLU A 93 6.09 -14.91 12.30
N LYS A 94 4.89 -15.49 12.41
CA LYS A 94 4.51 -16.70 11.65
C LYS A 94 4.55 -16.50 10.13
N ILE A 95 4.10 -15.34 9.63
CA ILE A 95 4.18 -15.03 8.20
C ILE A 95 5.64 -14.84 7.76
N ALA A 96 6.44 -14.16 8.58
CA ALA A 96 7.85 -13.96 8.31
C ALA A 96 8.62 -15.28 8.25
N ASP A 97 8.33 -16.22 9.14
CA ASP A 97 8.94 -17.55 9.15
C ASP A 97 8.57 -18.38 7.91
N LEU A 98 7.34 -18.24 7.41
CA LEU A 98 6.91 -18.92 6.19
C LEU A 98 7.60 -18.41 4.92
N LEU A 99 8.05 -17.15 4.91
CA LEU A 99 8.59 -16.47 3.73
C LEU A 99 10.10 -16.23 3.81
N LYS A 100 10.77 -16.63 4.89
CA LYS A 100 12.17 -16.28 5.18
C LYS A 100 13.18 -16.69 4.10
N ASP A 101 12.87 -17.74 3.34
CA ASP A 101 13.75 -18.32 2.31
C ASP A 101 13.39 -17.84 0.89
N GLU A 102 12.32 -17.05 0.74
CA GLU A 102 11.77 -16.64 -0.56
C GLU A 102 12.32 -15.29 -1.06
N GLY A 103 13.08 -14.58 -0.23
CA GLY A 103 13.74 -13.31 -0.56
C GLY A 103 13.30 -12.12 0.31
N GLU A 104 13.53 -10.90 -0.21
CA GLU A 104 13.21 -9.66 0.49
C GLU A 104 11.86 -9.11 0.03
N PHE A 105 10.96 -8.89 0.98
CA PHE A 105 9.58 -8.47 0.71
C PHE A 105 9.21 -7.22 1.49
N TYR A 106 8.30 -6.43 0.91
CA TYR A 106 7.47 -5.49 1.63
C TYR A 106 6.04 -6.03 1.71
N ILE A 107 5.54 -6.16 2.93
CA ILE A 107 4.21 -6.71 3.21
C ILE A 107 3.37 -5.66 3.92
N LEU A 108 2.30 -5.23 3.26
CA LEU A 108 1.23 -4.46 3.88
C LEU A 108 0.10 -5.42 4.28
N ALA A 109 -0.18 -5.50 5.58
CA ALA A 109 -1.20 -6.40 6.12
C ALA A 109 -2.22 -5.64 6.98
N SER A 110 -3.48 -5.60 6.56
CA SER A 110 -4.52 -4.88 7.30
C SER A 110 -5.74 -5.76 7.52
N LYS A 111 -6.23 -5.81 8.77
CA LYS A 111 -7.54 -6.35 9.09
C LYS A 111 -8.55 -5.21 9.22
N GLY A 112 -9.65 -5.29 8.47
CA GLY A 112 -10.74 -4.31 8.56
C GLY A 112 -11.38 -4.28 9.95
N LYS A 113 -11.89 -3.11 10.37
CA LYS A 113 -12.64 -2.94 11.63
C LYS A 113 -14.13 -3.28 11.52
N ASP A 114 -14.67 -3.38 10.32
CA ASP A 114 -16.08 -3.73 10.11
C ASP A 114 -16.31 -5.24 10.30
N LYS A 115 -17.57 -5.66 10.48
CA LYS A 115 -18.05 -7.03 10.86
C LYS A 115 -17.55 -8.21 10.02
N THR A 116 -16.70 -7.95 9.04
CA THR A 116 -16.04 -8.94 8.19
C THR A 116 -14.59 -9.07 8.67
N ASP A 117 -14.21 -10.25 9.17
CA ASP A 117 -12.84 -10.64 9.54
C ASP A 117 -11.88 -10.70 8.32
N ASP A 118 -12.07 -9.83 7.33
CA ASP A 118 -11.35 -9.83 6.07
C ASP A 118 -9.92 -9.30 6.28
N LEU A 119 -8.96 -10.18 5.99
CA LEU A 119 -7.54 -9.89 5.94
C LEU A 119 -7.17 -9.46 4.52
N THR A 120 -6.61 -8.26 4.37
CA THR A 120 -5.95 -7.84 3.13
C THR A 120 -4.45 -7.99 3.30
N LEU A 121 -3.83 -8.71 2.36
CA LEU A 121 -2.38 -8.82 2.23
C LEU A 121 -1.99 -8.28 0.86
N LEU A 122 -1.11 -7.28 0.85
CA LEU A 122 -0.42 -6.84 -0.35
C LEU A 122 1.06 -7.22 -0.18
N LEU A 123 1.50 -8.11 -1.06
CA LEU A 123 2.89 -8.59 -1.13
C LEU A 123 3.56 -7.90 -2.31
N GLN A 124 4.61 -7.15 -2.05
CA GLN A 124 5.46 -6.55 -3.07
C GLN A 124 6.87 -7.11 -2.93
N TYR A 125 7.38 -7.70 -4.01
CA TYR A 125 8.78 -8.11 -4.09
C TYR A 125 9.64 -6.85 -4.18
N LEU A 126 10.59 -6.70 -3.27
CA LEU A 126 11.53 -5.58 -3.33
C LEU A 126 12.65 -5.96 -4.30
N PHE A 127 12.56 -5.49 -5.53
CA PHE A 127 13.74 -5.44 -6.40
C PHE A 127 14.64 -4.33 -5.87
N LEU A 128 15.59 -4.68 -5.01
CA LEU A 128 16.77 -3.84 -4.80
C LEU A 128 17.55 -3.84 -6.12
N LEU A 129 17.35 -2.80 -6.92
CA LEU A 129 18.36 -2.39 -7.89
C LEU A 129 19.58 -1.98 -7.08
N THR A 130 20.47 -2.93 -6.80
CA THR A 130 21.86 -2.63 -6.50
C THR A 130 22.40 -1.93 -7.74
N TYR A 131 22.40 -0.60 -7.76
CA TYR A 131 23.25 0.16 -8.65
C TYR A 131 24.68 -0.22 -8.28
N GLU A 132 25.28 -1.10 -9.08
CA GLU A 132 26.71 -1.30 -9.07
C GLU A 132 27.37 0.07 -9.33
N ILE A 133 28.35 0.37 -8.48
CA ILE A 133 29.22 1.51 -8.58
C ILE A 133 30.08 1.32 -9.84
N GLU A 134 29.62 1.78 -10.99
CA GLU A 134 30.47 1.97 -12.17
C GLU A 134 30.38 3.42 -12.62
N GLY A 135 31.25 4.26 -12.07
CA GLY A 135 31.28 5.66 -12.46
C GLY A 135 32.24 6.54 -11.67
N SER A 136 33.37 6.02 -11.19
CA SER A 136 34.53 6.83 -10.80
C SER A 136 35.09 7.53 -12.04
N LYS A 137 34.40 8.55 -12.56
CA LYS A 137 35.02 9.52 -13.46
C LYS A 137 35.75 10.54 -12.59
N GLU A 138 37.07 10.36 -12.51
CA GLU A 138 37.99 11.44 -12.16
C GLU A 138 37.60 12.71 -12.94
N LEU A 139 37.13 13.72 -12.23
CA LEU A 139 37.08 15.08 -12.71
C LEU A 139 38.54 15.57 -12.79
N LYS A 140 39.17 15.44 -13.96
CA LYS A 140 40.27 16.31 -14.35
C LYS A 140 39.74 17.73 -14.43
N VAL A 141 39.91 18.50 -13.36
CA VAL A 141 39.81 19.96 -13.42
C VAL A 141 41.02 20.42 -14.25
N THR A 142 40.74 20.81 -15.48
CA THR A 142 41.70 21.53 -16.32
C THR A 142 41.24 22.97 -16.35
N GLN A 143 41.96 23.84 -15.63
CA GLN A 143 42.37 25.18 -16.04
C GLN A 143 43.30 25.75 -14.97
#